data_AF-A0A067BU29-F1
#
_entry.id   AF-A0A067BU29-F1
#
_cell.length_a   1.000
_cell.length_b   1.000
_cell.length_c   1.000
_cell.angle_alpha   90.00
_cell.angle_beta   90.00
_cell.angle_gamma   90.00
#
_symmetry.space_group_name_H-M   'P 1'
#
loop_
_entity.id
_entity.type
_entity.pdbx_description
1 polymer ?
#
loop_
_entity_poly.entity_id
_entity_poly.type
_entity_poly.pdbx_seq_one_letter_code
_entity_poly.pdbx_strand_id
1 'polypeptide(L)'
;MHVPKWQRRLYAALGTSVLVFVVAALLVFLTSTSSGAGHIDASAPGAVPSPTTAAPVASVQGTIVEPSVVPTPAPTTPTPTPTPTPTPTPSTSRAEARTAQPPGTYRFINYCNGTAQNALYWRWLNVPDHVAPLPYGASIDFKFSDFGTSAMARLGASVDATLFEFNWDGARVWYDLSVVPVACGSSWDRVEVFGVVEPSCVSAYCANATCPNIYQVPNSHKTHDCGPLTRFVVTFCYV
;
A
#
# COMPACT_ATOMS: atom_id res chain seq x y z
N MET A 1 -46.46 37.39 -37.07
CA MET A 1 -46.60 36.07 -36.39
C MET A 1 -46.85 36.33 -34.91
N HIS A 2 -47.98 35.87 -34.38
CA HIS A 2 -48.36 36.13 -32.98
C HIS A 2 -47.95 34.93 -32.13
N VAL A 3 -46.93 35.07 -31.28
CA VAL A 3 -46.49 34.00 -30.38
C VAL A 3 -47.55 33.80 -29.28
N PRO A 4 -48.15 32.59 -29.16
CA PRO A 4 -49.15 32.30 -28.15
C PRO A 4 -48.66 32.58 -26.73
N LYS A 5 -49.56 33.03 -25.85
CA LYS A 5 -49.22 33.32 -24.44
C LYS A 5 -48.61 32.12 -23.71
N TRP A 6 -49.06 30.90 -24.02
CA TRP A 6 -48.52 29.68 -23.40
C TRP A 6 -47.05 29.43 -23.78
N GLN A 7 -46.68 29.71 -25.03
CA GLN A 7 -45.33 29.53 -25.54
C GLN A 7 -44.35 30.54 -24.89
N ARG A 8 -44.79 31.77 -24.61
CA ARG A 8 -43.97 32.75 -23.85
C ARG A 8 -43.74 32.32 -22.41
N ARG A 9 -44.75 31.72 -21.76
CA ARG A 9 -44.60 31.18 -20.40
C ARG A 9 -43.63 30.01 -20.35
N LEU A 10 -43.67 29.14 -21.35
CA LEU A 10 -42.74 28.03 -21.48
C LEU A 10 -41.30 28.53 -21.66
N TYR A 11 -41.06 29.49 -22.55
CA TYR A 11 -39.72 30.05 -22.75
C TYR A 11 -39.20 30.79 -21.52
N ALA A 12 -40.06 31.50 -20.79
CA ALA A 12 -39.66 32.15 -19.54
C ALA A 12 -39.23 31.11 -18.48
N ALA A 13 -39.99 30.02 -18.32
CA ALA A 13 -39.67 28.96 -17.37
C ALA A 13 -38.40 28.17 -17.73
N LEU A 14 -38.18 27.91 -19.02
CA LEU A 14 -36.95 27.27 -19.50
C LEU A 14 -35.75 28.21 -19.34
N GLY A 15 -35.90 29.49 -19.65
CA GLY A 15 -34.85 30.50 -19.50
C GLY A 15 -34.40 30.68 -18.05
N THR A 16 -35.35 30.73 -17.10
CA THR A 16 -35.01 30.82 -15.67
C THR A 16 -34.31 29.55 -15.17
N SER A 17 -34.75 28.38 -15.60
CA SER A 17 -34.13 27.11 -15.22
C SER A 17 -32.68 27.02 -15.69
N VAL A 18 -32.42 27.34 -16.97
CA VAL A 18 -31.05 27.35 -17.52
C VAL A 18 -30.16 28.34 -16.78
N LEU A 19 -30.66 29.54 -16.47
CA LEU A 19 -29.90 30.55 -15.74
C LEU A 19 -29.48 30.05 -14.34
N VAL A 20 -30.40 29.41 -13.61
CA VAL A 20 -30.12 28.85 -12.27
C VAL A 20 -29.04 27.77 -12.35
N PHE A 21 -29.10 26.86 -13.33
CA PHE A 21 -28.08 25.82 -13.51
C PHE A 21 -26.71 26.41 -13.85
N VAL A 22 -26.64 27.42 -14.72
CA VAL A 22 -25.37 28.08 -15.08
C VAL A 22 -24.75 28.77 -13.87
N VAL A 23 -25.55 29.49 -13.08
CA VAL A 23 -25.05 30.17 -11.86
C VAL A 23 -24.56 29.15 -10.83
N ALA A 24 -25.29 28.05 -10.61
CA ALA A 24 -24.88 27.00 -9.69
C ALA A 24 -23.57 26.32 -10.13
N ALA A 25 -23.42 26.00 -11.42
CA ALA A 25 -22.19 25.42 -11.96
C ALA A 25 -20.99 26.37 -11.84
N LEU A 26 -21.20 27.67 -12.08
CA LEU A 26 -20.16 28.69 -11.95
C LEU A 26 -19.70 28.82 -10.49
N LEU A 27 -20.64 28.80 -9.53
CA LEU A 27 -20.33 28.84 -8.10
C LEU A 27 -19.50 27.62 -7.66
N VAL A 28 -19.85 26.41 -8.12
CA VAL A 28 -19.05 25.21 -7.85
C VAL A 28 -17.63 25.38 -8.38
N PHE A 29 -17.49 25.83 -9.64
CA PHE A 29 -16.18 26.07 -10.25
C PHE A 29 -15.33 27.11 -9.51
N LEU A 30 -15.95 28.22 -9.06
CA LEU A 30 -15.30 29.28 -8.29
C LEU A 30 -14.87 28.82 -6.89
N THR A 31 -15.59 27.88 -6.28
CA THR A 31 -15.19 27.32 -4.97
C THR A 31 -14.10 26.26 -5.06
N SER A 32 -13.89 25.64 -6.23
CA SER A 32 -12.90 24.57 -6.42
C SER A 32 -11.47 25.05 -6.70
N THR A 33 -11.18 26.35 -6.77
CA THR A 33 -9.84 26.88 -7.14
C THR A 33 -8.88 27.18 -5.99
N SER A 34 -9.18 26.85 -4.73
CA SER A 34 -8.31 27.19 -3.58
C SER A 34 -7.68 26.00 -2.85
N SER A 35 -6.92 25.15 -3.54
CA SER A 35 -6.10 24.11 -2.87
C SER A 35 -4.76 23.91 -3.56
N GLY A 36 -4.06 25.02 -3.81
CA GLY A 36 -2.76 25.03 -4.47
C GLY A 36 -1.83 26.08 -3.90
N ALA A 37 -1.49 26.00 -2.62
CA ALA A 37 -0.34 26.71 -2.05
C ALA A 37 0.05 26.06 -0.72
N GLY A 38 1.09 25.25 -0.74
CA GLY A 38 1.66 24.63 0.46
C GLY A 38 2.60 23.47 0.17
N HIS A 39 3.30 23.46 -0.97
CA HIS A 39 4.47 22.59 -1.09
C HIS A 39 5.60 23.26 -0.32
N ILE A 40 5.91 22.72 0.85
CA ILE A 40 7.07 23.10 1.63
C ILE A 40 8.28 22.58 0.83
N ASP A 41 9.13 23.49 0.34
CA ASP A 41 10.42 23.14 -0.21
C ASP A 41 11.26 22.51 0.91
N ALA A 42 11.38 21.19 0.88
CA ALA A 42 12.37 20.49 1.67
C ALA A 42 13.74 20.95 1.18
N SER A 43 14.40 21.74 2.02
CA SER A 43 15.77 22.19 1.80
C SER A 43 16.67 21.01 1.45
N ALA A 44 17.45 21.19 0.39
CA ALA A 44 18.46 20.26 -0.06
C ALA A 44 19.37 19.80 1.11
N PRO A 45 19.70 18.50 1.23
CA PRO A 45 20.75 18.09 2.14
C PRO A 45 22.07 18.68 1.66
N GLY A 46 22.74 19.40 2.56
CA GLY A 46 24.07 19.94 2.34
C GLY A 46 25.04 18.85 1.87
N ALA A 47 25.90 19.24 0.92
CA ALA A 47 26.98 18.43 0.41
C ALA A 47 27.80 17.81 1.56
N VAL A 48 27.77 16.49 1.65
CA VAL A 48 28.71 15.73 2.48
C VAL A 48 30.08 15.86 1.82
N PRO A 49 31.12 16.36 2.53
CA PRO A 49 32.47 16.34 2.00
C PRO A 49 32.96 14.90 1.85
N SER A 50 33.56 14.64 0.70
CA SER A 50 34.27 13.41 0.33
C SER A 50 35.26 12.98 1.42
N PRO A 51 35.33 11.69 1.82
CA PRO A 51 36.35 11.23 2.74
C PRO A 51 37.71 11.23 2.06
N THR A 52 38.55 12.19 2.46
CA THR A 52 39.99 12.20 2.16
C THR A 52 40.64 10.94 2.71
N THR A 53 41.14 10.11 1.80
CA THR A 53 42.05 9.01 2.05
C THR A 53 43.31 9.54 2.76
N ALA A 54 43.43 9.26 4.05
CA ALA A 54 44.68 9.43 4.80
C ALA A 54 45.14 8.06 5.30
N ALA A 55 46.18 7.54 4.66
CA ALA A 55 46.98 6.46 5.22
C ALA A 55 47.76 6.98 6.44
N PRO A 56 47.92 6.15 7.47
CA PRO A 56 49.24 6.01 8.03
C PRO A 56 49.67 4.55 8.15
N VAL A 57 50.90 4.35 7.70
CA VAL A 57 51.78 3.23 7.99
C VAL A 57 51.94 3.09 9.50
N ALA A 58 51.68 1.90 10.05
CA ALA A 58 52.18 1.50 11.36
C ALA A 58 52.50 0.00 11.34
N SER A 59 53.79 -0.26 11.17
CA SER A 59 54.46 -1.52 11.47
C SER A 59 54.25 -1.87 12.94
N VAL A 60 53.76 -3.08 13.23
CA VAL A 60 53.85 -3.68 14.57
C VAL A 60 54.54 -5.02 14.44
N GLN A 61 55.71 -5.05 15.08
CA GLN A 61 56.60 -6.16 15.34
C GLN A 61 55.87 -7.43 15.79
N GLY A 62 56.28 -8.56 15.21
CA GLY A 62 55.87 -9.89 15.65
C GLY A 62 56.36 -10.19 17.06
N THR A 63 55.46 -10.76 17.86
CA THR A 63 55.81 -11.54 19.04
C THR A 63 55.56 -13.00 18.68
N ILE A 64 56.65 -13.77 18.55
CA ILE A 64 56.61 -15.22 18.42
C ILE A 64 56.25 -15.75 19.82
N VAL A 65 55.02 -16.21 19.99
CA VAL A 65 54.59 -16.93 21.19
C VAL A 65 54.84 -18.41 20.94
N GLU A 66 55.63 -18.99 21.85
CA GLU A 66 55.98 -20.40 21.92
C GLU A 66 54.72 -21.29 22.03
N PRO A 67 54.62 -22.39 21.27
CA PRO A 67 53.45 -23.26 21.31
C PRO A 67 53.42 -24.03 22.64
N SER A 68 52.54 -23.60 23.54
CA SER A 68 52.17 -24.37 24.74
C SER A 68 51.44 -25.64 24.32
N VAL A 69 52.01 -26.79 24.67
CA VAL A 69 51.48 -28.11 24.37
C VAL A 69 50.25 -28.35 25.23
N VAL A 70 49.07 -28.16 24.64
CA VAL A 70 47.78 -28.44 25.28
C VAL A 70 47.61 -29.96 25.38
N PRO A 71 47.27 -30.52 26.57
CA PRO A 71 47.02 -31.95 26.71
C PRO A 71 45.81 -32.40 25.89
N THR A 72 46.01 -33.46 25.11
CA THR A 72 44.99 -34.11 24.30
C THR A 72 43.81 -34.55 25.17
N PRO A 73 42.58 -34.04 24.94
CA PRO A 73 41.41 -34.48 25.69
C PRO A 73 41.11 -35.96 25.38
N ALA A 74 40.80 -36.72 26.44
CA ALA A 74 40.37 -38.11 26.35
C ALA A 74 39.08 -38.24 25.52
N PRO A 75 38.90 -39.34 24.75
CA PRO A 75 37.74 -39.51 23.89
C PRO A 75 36.47 -39.60 24.73
N THR A 76 35.63 -38.57 24.64
CA THR A 76 34.28 -38.59 25.18
C THR A 76 33.36 -39.30 24.20
N THR A 77 32.72 -40.36 24.68
CA THR A 77 31.68 -41.11 23.97
C THR A 77 30.56 -40.15 23.56
N PRO A 78 30.15 -40.11 22.27
CA PRO A 78 29.13 -39.18 21.84
C PRO A 78 27.79 -39.61 22.42
N THR A 79 27.24 -38.78 23.31
CA THR A 79 25.85 -38.93 23.75
C THR A 79 24.95 -38.84 22.53
N PRO A 80 23.99 -39.77 22.33
CA PRO A 80 23.09 -39.73 21.19
C PRO A 80 22.35 -38.40 21.18
N THR A 81 22.58 -37.61 20.13
CA THR A 81 21.88 -36.35 19.92
C THR A 81 20.39 -36.68 19.75
N PRO A 82 19.48 -36.08 20.54
CA PRO A 82 18.06 -36.32 20.36
C PRO A 82 17.68 -35.94 18.93
N THR A 83 17.07 -36.89 18.23
CA THR A 83 16.52 -36.65 16.90
C THR A 83 15.57 -35.46 16.98
N PRO A 84 15.76 -34.39 16.18
CA PRO A 84 14.87 -33.25 16.23
C PRO A 84 13.46 -33.74 15.92
N THR A 85 12.56 -33.60 16.90
CA THR A 85 11.13 -33.77 16.68
C THR A 85 10.75 -32.93 15.47
N PRO A 86 10.09 -33.48 14.44
CA PRO A 86 9.68 -32.70 13.29
C PRO A 86 8.82 -31.54 13.78
N THR A 87 9.34 -30.33 13.67
CA THR A 87 8.58 -29.11 13.93
C THR A 87 7.35 -29.16 13.03
N PRO A 88 6.12 -29.06 13.58
CA PRO A 88 4.92 -29.07 12.77
C PRO A 88 5.06 -27.96 11.73
N THR A 89 5.06 -28.34 10.45
CA THR A 89 5.19 -27.40 9.35
C THR A 89 3.88 -26.61 9.27
N PRO A 90 3.87 -25.29 9.54
CA PRO A 90 2.66 -24.50 9.37
C PRO A 90 2.51 -24.20 7.88
N SER A 91 1.95 -25.13 7.11
CA SER A 91 1.78 -24.92 5.67
C SER A 91 0.53 -25.60 5.15
N THR A 92 -0.63 -25.07 5.54
CA THR A 92 -1.93 -25.34 4.88
C THR A 92 -2.94 -24.20 5.05
N SER A 93 -2.89 -23.45 6.15
CA SER A 93 -3.91 -22.42 6.45
C SER A 93 -3.93 -21.20 5.50
N ARG A 94 -2.79 -20.83 4.87
CA ARG A 94 -2.71 -19.59 4.05
C ARG A 94 -3.38 -19.69 2.68
N ALA A 95 -3.52 -20.89 2.13
CA ALA A 95 -4.22 -21.10 0.85
C ALA A 95 -5.73 -21.18 1.04
N GLU A 96 -6.18 -21.73 2.16
CA GLU A 96 -7.59 -21.87 2.53
C GLU A 96 -8.25 -20.51 2.80
N ALA A 97 -7.50 -19.56 3.39
CA ALA A 97 -7.92 -18.17 3.52
C ALA A 97 -8.10 -17.44 2.17
N ARG A 98 -7.72 -18.01 1.02
CA ARG A 98 -7.96 -17.41 -0.31
C ARG A 98 -9.18 -17.99 -1.03
N THR A 99 -9.72 -19.13 -0.58
CA THR A 99 -10.66 -19.93 -1.39
C THR A 99 -12.14 -19.61 -1.15
N ALA A 100 -12.50 -19.06 0.01
CA ALA A 100 -13.88 -18.74 0.40
C ALA A 100 -14.20 -17.24 0.41
N GLN A 101 -13.82 -16.51 -0.64
CA GLN A 101 -14.11 -15.08 -0.78
C GLN A 101 -15.27 -14.85 -1.76
N PRO A 102 -16.30 -14.06 -1.42
CA PRO A 102 -17.38 -13.72 -2.37
C PRO A 102 -16.84 -12.95 -3.59
N PRO A 103 -17.40 -13.13 -4.81
CA PRO A 103 -17.07 -12.29 -5.96
C PRO A 103 -17.27 -10.79 -5.68
N GLY A 104 -16.46 -9.94 -6.29
CA GLY A 104 -16.60 -8.47 -6.18
C GLY A 104 -16.23 -7.92 -4.80
N THR A 105 -15.19 -8.49 -4.18
CA THR A 105 -14.75 -8.11 -2.83
C THR A 105 -13.24 -7.91 -2.74
N TYR A 106 -12.83 -7.13 -1.74
CA TYR A 106 -11.47 -7.03 -1.23
C TYR A 106 -11.37 -7.81 0.08
N ARG A 107 -10.35 -8.65 0.23
CA ARG A 107 -9.96 -9.30 1.47
C ARG A 107 -8.63 -8.72 1.91
N PHE A 108 -8.61 -8.04 3.04
CA PHE A 108 -7.38 -7.53 3.65
C PHE A 108 -6.92 -8.50 4.72
N ILE A 109 -5.64 -8.87 4.72
CA ILE A 109 -5.06 -9.81 5.68
C ILE A 109 -3.81 -9.18 6.30
N ASN A 110 -3.70 -9.21 7.63
CA ASN A 110 -2.56 -8.67 8.35
C ASN A 110 -1.64 -9.78 8.89
N TYR A 111 -0.40 -9.85 8.41
CA TYR A 111 0.66 -10.68 9.02
C TYR A 111 1.79 -9.87 9.64
N CYS A 112 1.56 -8.58 9.90
CA CYS A 112 2.54 -7.71 10.51
C CYS A 112 2.61 -7.98 12.01
N ASN A 113 3.79 -8.42 12.45
CA ASN A 113 4.05 -8.68 13.86
C ASN A 113 4.36 -7.34 14.56
N GLY A 114 3.36 -6.74 15.19
CA GLY A 114 3.51 -5.47 15.88
C GLY A 114 2.18 -4.91 16.38
N THR A 115 2.21 -4.12 17.45
CA THR A 115 1.00 -3.47 17.99
C THR A 115 0.63 -2.19 17.24
N ALA A 116 1.56 -1.59 16.50
CA ALA A 116 1.35 -0.35 15.75
C ALA A 116 0.54 -0.55 14.45
N GLN A 117 0.52 -1.77 13.91
CA GLN A 117 -0.18 -2.14 12.67
C GLN A 117 -1.35 -3.09 12.94
N ASN A 118 -2.27 -2.69 13.83
CA ASN A 118 -3.40 -3.53 14.26
C ASN A 118 -4.76 -3.08 13.67
N ALA A 119 -4.76 -2.16 12.72
CA ALA A 119 -5.97 -1.63 12.09
C ALA A 119 -5.73 -1.31 10.61
N LEU A 120 -6.76 -1.57 9.80
CA LEU A 120 -6.86 -1.13 8.42
C LEU A 120 -7.40 0.29 8.40
N TYR A 121 -6.71 1.17 7.67
CA TYR A 121 -7.14 2.53 7.41
C TYR A 121 -7.45 2.67 5.92
N TRP A 122 -8.51 3.41 5.59
CA TRP A 122 -8.79 3.79 4.21
C TRP A 122 -9.41 5.16 4.14
N ARG A 123 -9.26 5.81 2.99
CA ARG A 123 -9.81 7.15 2.77
C ARG A 123 -10.29 7.37 1.35
N TRP A 124 -11.24 8.29 1.23
CA TRP A 124 -11.69 8.90 -0.01
C TRP A 124 -11.11 10.31 -0.13
N LEU A 125 -11.16 10.87 -1.34
CA LEU A 125 -10.80 12.26 -1.56
C LEU A 125 -11.67 13.17 -0.67
N ASN A 126 -11.04 14.02 0.14
CA ASN A 126 -11.68 14.97 1.05
C ASN A 126 -12.52 14.37 2.20
N VAL A 127 -12.32 13.09 2.55
CA VAL A 127 -12.98 12.46 3.71
C VAL A 127 -11.94 12.07 4.76
N PRO A 128 -12.26 12.18 6.07
CA PRO A 128 -11.43 11.62 7.13
C PRO A 128 -11.15 10.13 6.92
N ASP A 129 -10.05 9.64 7.51
CA ASP A 129 -9.74 8.23 7.48
C ASP A 129 -10.83 7.41 8.18
N HIS A 130 -11.27 6.36 7.50
CA HIS A 130 -12.01 5.27 8.11
C HIS A 130 -11.03 4.27 8.71
N VAL A 131 -11.48 3.57 9.74
CA VAL A 131 -10.65 2.59 10.47
C VAL A 131 -11.46 1.35 10.82
N ALA A 132 -10.84 0.18 10.66
CA ALA A 132 -11.37 -1.09 11.12
C ALA A 132 -10.27 -1.89 11.83
N PRO A 133 -10.55 -2.53 12.98
CA PRO A 133 -9.60 -3.44 13.61
C PRO A 133 -9.19 -4.55 12.65
N LEU A 134 -7.88 -4.75 12.51
CA LEU A 134 -7.29 -5.82 11.72
C LEU A 134 -6.05 -6.33 12.46
N PRO A 135 -6.23 -7.08 13.55
CA PRO A 135 -5.11 -7.59 14.35
C PRO A 135 -4.28 -8.62 13.57
N TYR A 136 -3.08 -8.94 14.07
CA TYR A 136 -2.21 -9.96 13.49
C TYR A 136 -2.94 -11.29 13.29
N GLY A 137 -2.82 -11.85 12.08
CA GLY A 137 -3.45 -13.10 11.66
C GLY A 137 -4.93 -12.97 11.26
N ALA A 138 -5.55 -11.80 11.43
CA ALA A 138 -6.93 -11.57 11.05
C ALA A 138 -7.07 -11.17 9.57
N SER A 139 -8.29 -11.36 9.07
CA SER A 139 -8.72 -10.88 7.76
C SER A 139 -10.06 -10.16 7.84
N ILE A 140 -10.29 -9.20 6.97
CA ILE A 140 -11.57 -8.52 6.80
C ILE A 140 -11.94 -8.43 5.33
N ASP A 141 -13.21 -8.68 5.03
CA ASP A 141 -13.76 -8.61 3.67
C ASP A 141 -14.66 -7.38 3.53
N PHE A 142 -14.53 -6.71 2.38
CA PHE A 142 -15.38 -5.59 1.98
C PHE A 142 -15.85 -5.80 0.54
N LYS A 143 -17.08 -5.41 0.24
CA LYS A 143 -17.55 -5.30 -1.14
C LYS A 143 -16.89 -4.10 -1.80
N PHE A 144 -16.76 -4.13 -3.13
CA PHE A 144 -16.28 -2.96 -3.88
C PHE A 144 -17.10 -1.71 -3.56
N SER A 145 -18.41 -1.87 -3.40
CA SER A 145 -19.34 -0.79 -3.05
C SER A 145 -19.13 -0.17 -1.68
N ASP A 146 -18.48 -0.86 -0.76
CA ASP A 146 -18.27 -0.35 0.60
C ASP A 146 -17.24 0.79 0.61
N PHE A 147 -16.45 0.91 -0.47
CA PHE A 147 -15.42 1.93 -0.67
C PHE A 147 -15.84 3.03 -1.66
N GLY A 148 -17.11 3.15 -2.03
CA GLY A 148 -17.52 4.17 -3.00
C GLY A 148 -16.81 4.01 -4.36
N THR A 149 -16.39 5.13 -4.98
CA THR A 149 -15.77 5.11 -6.31
C THR A 149 -14.26 4.97 -6.30
N SER A 150 -13.55 5.57 -5.34
CA SER A 150 -12.08 5.50 -5.31
C SER A 150 -11.55 5.69 -3.91
N ALA A 151 -10.73 4.74 -3.46
CA ALA A 151 -10.12 4.77 -2.14
C ALA A 151 -8.65 4.35 -2.18
N MET A 152 -7.92 4.74 -1.14
CA MET A 152 -6.62 4.15 -0.81
C MET A 152 -6.75 3.44 0.54
N ALA A 153 -6.18 2.24 0.66
CA ALA A 153 -6.13 1.46 1.87
C ALA A 153 -4.68 1.25 2.33
N ARG A 154 -4.44 1.28 3.64
CA ARG A 154 -3.14 1.06 4.27
C ARG A 154 -3.28 0.37 5.63
N LEU A 155 -2.21 -0.25 6.09
CA LEU A 155 -2.15 -0.82 7.43
C LEU A 155 -1.48 0.17 8.40
N GLY A 156 -2.12 0.41 9.54
CA GLY A 156 -1.64 1.37 10.54
C GLY A 156 -1.95 2.84 10.22
N ALA A 157 -1.81 3.69 11.24
CA ALA A 157 -2.16 5.11 11.16
C ALA A 157 -1.09 5.98 10.47
N SER A 158 0.05 5.40 10.12
CA SER A 158 1.17 6.14 9.51
C SER A 158 0.76 6.73 8.17
N VAL A 159 1.14 7.99 7.94
CA VAL A 159 1.03 8.61 6.61
C VAL A 159 2.11 8.10 5.66
N ASP A 160 3.24 7.63 6.21
CA ASP A 160 4.26 6.87 5.50
C ASP A 160 3.87 5.39 5.50
N ALA A 161 3.23 4.93 4.43
CA ALA A 161 2.79 3.56 4.31
C ALA A 161 2.80 3.10 2.84
N THR A 162 2.78 1.79 2.64
CA THR A 162 2.42 1.21 1.35
C THR A 162 0.91 1.36 1.18
N LEU A 163 0.47 1.93 0.05
CA LEU A 163 -0.92 2.13 -0.28
C LEU A 163 -1.37 1.10 -1.31
N PHE A 164 -2.53 0.51 -1.06
CA PHE A 164 -3.33 -0.14 -2.09
C PHE A 164 -4.37 0.86 -2.56
N GLU A 165 -4.17 1.41 -3.76
CA GLU A 165 -5.05 2.40 -4.36
C GLU A 165 -5.97 1.71 -5.35
N PHE A 166 -7.25 2.07 -5.35
CA PHE A 166 -8.21 1.49 -6.26
C PHE A 166 -9.36 2.44 -6.61
N ASN A 167 -9.96 2.17 -7.76
CA ASN A 167 -11.15 2.84 -8.27
C ASN A 167 -12.12 1.79 -8.82
N TRP A 168 -13.40 1.91 -8.49
CA TRP A 168 -14.48 1.05 -8.96
C TRP A 168 -15.60 1.90 -9.57
N ASP A 169 -15.97 1.59 -10.81
CA ASP A 169 -17.06 2.28 -11.53
C ASP A 169 -18.34 1.44 -11.65
N GLY A 170 -18.39 0.28 -11.01
CA GLY A 170 -19.47 -0.70 -11.16
C GLY A 170 -19.15 -1.82 -12.16
N ALA A 171 -18.28 -1.58 -13.14
CA ALA A 171 -17.94 -2.52 -14.21
C ALA A 171 -16.50 -3.03 -14.11
N ARG A 172 -15.56 -2.21 -13.64
CA ARG A 172 -14.15 -2.58 -13.50
C ARG A 172 -13.57 -2.01 -12.22
N VAL A 173 -12.51 -2.65 -11.76
CA VAL A 173 -11.65 -2.16 -10.70
C VAL A 173 -10.30 -1.82 -11.31
N TRP A 174 -9.91 -0.55 -11.22
CA TRP A 174 -8.53 -0.14 -11.46
C TRP A 174 -7.81 -0.12 -10.13
N TYR A 175 -6.58 -0.60 -10.09
CA TYR A 175 -5.80 -0.60 -8.87
C TYR A 175 -4.32 -0.46 -9.17
N ASP A 176 -3.60 -0.02 -8.16
CA ASP A 176 -2.16 -0.07 -8.11
C ASP A 176 -1.67 -0.14 -6.68
N LEU A 177 -0.37 -0.39 -6.58
CA LEU A 177 0.37 -0.24 -5.34
C LEU A 177 1.22 1.01 -5.48
N SER A 178 1.15 1.88 -4.49
CA SER A 178 1.97 3.07 -4.44
C SER A 178 2.64 3.20 -3.09
N VAL A 179 3.69 3.99 -3.11
CA VAL A 179 4.42 4.39 -1.94
C VAL A 179 4.43 5.90 -1.96
N VAL A 180 3.89 6.51 -0.92
CA VAL A 180 4.01 7.96 -0.72
C VAL A 180 5.19 8.17 0.22
N PRO A 181 6.35 8.63 -0.26
CA PRO A 181 7.45 8.95 0.63
C PRO A 181 7.25 10.35 1.20
N VAL A 182 7.18 10.50 2.52
CA VAL A 182 7.77 11.66 3.19
C VAL A 182 8.93 11.19 4.05
N ALA A 183 10.09 10.96 3.41
CA ALA A 183 11.36 10.58 4.03
C ALA A 183 11.38 9.19 4.72
N CYS A 184 11.55 8.15 3.90
CA CYS A 184 11.89 6.74 4.19
C CYS A 184 12.19 6.37 5.67
N GLY A 185 11.14 6.18 6.47
CA GLY A 185 11.16 5.43 7.73
C GLY A 185 10.81 3.94 7.56
N SER A 186 10.78 3.19 8.66
CA SER A 186 10.68 1.71 8.74
C SER A 186 9.33 1.08 8.38
N SER A 187 8.37 1.85 7.86
CA SER A 187 6.95 1.46 7.70
C SER A 187 6.69 0.66 6.41
N TRP A 188 7.58 -0.29 6.11
CA TRP A 188 7.48 -1.12 4.90
C TRP A 188 6.92 -2.49 5.25
N ASP A 189 5.66 -2.68 4.90
CA ASP A 189 5.03 -3.97 4.97
C ASP A 189 5.04 -4.59 3.57
N ARG A 190 5.49 -5.84 3.44
CA ARG A 190 5.45 -6.56 2.17
C ARG A 190 3.99 -6.76 1.74
N VAL A 191 3.60 -6.25 0.58
CA VAL A 191 2.23 -6.36 0.08
C VAL A 191 2.14 -7.30 -1.11
N GLU A 192 1.23 -8.27 -1.03
CA GLU A 192 0.81 -9.11 -2.15
C GLU A 192 -0.66 -8.83 -2.46
N VAL A 193 -0.96 -8.50 -3.72
CA VAL A 193 -2.32 -8.38 -4.26
C VAL A 193 -2.53 -9.51 -5.25
N PHE A 194 -3.46 -10.41 -4.92
CA PHE A 194 -3.89 -11.48 -5.81
C PHE A 194 -5.29 -11.20 -6.33
N GLY A 195 -5.43 -11.03 -7.64
CA GLY A 195 -6.71 -11.02 -8.33
C GLY A 195 -7.01 -12.42 -8.88
N VAL A 196 -8.16 -13.01 -8.52
CA VAL A 196 -8.58 -14.29 -9.11
C VAL A 196 -8.92 -14.10 -10.59
N VAL A 197 -8.41 -15.01 -11.42
CA VAL A 197 -8.21 -14.97 -12.88
C VAL A 197 -9.34 -14.31 -13.69
N GLU A 198 -9.09 -13.08 -14.13
CA GLU A 198 -9.65 -12.49 -15.36
C GLU A 198 -8.48 -12.07 -16.28
N PRO A 199 -8.65 -12.01 -17.61
CA PRO A 199 -7.54 -11.81 -18.56
C PRO A 199 -6.73 -10.52 -18.35
N SER A 200 -7.36 -9.45 -17.84
CA SER A 200 -6.70 -8.17 -17.57
C SER A 200 -6.10 -8.08 -16.17
N CYS A 201 -6.45 -9.01 -15.28
CA CYS A 201 -6.13 -8.94 -13.86
C CYS A 201 -4.75 -9.54 -13.58
N VAL A 202 -3.86 -8.77 -12.97
CA VAL A 202 -2.47 -9.19 -12.70
C VAL A 202 -2.16 -9.21 -11.21
N SER A 203 -1.43 -10.21 -10.74
CA SER A 203 -0.96 -10.16 -9.35
C SER A 203 0.15 -9.11 -9.22
N ALA A 204 0.10 -8.30 -8.17
CA ALA A 204 1.14 -7.33 -7.84
C ALA A 204 1.81 -7.74 -6.53
N TYR A 205 3.14 -7.73 -6.49
CA TYR A 205 3.91 -8.09 -5.31
C TYR A 205 5.05 -7.12 -5.11
N CYS A 206 5.21 -6.67 -3.87
CA CYS A 206 6.22 -5.70 -3.49
C CYS A 206 6.89 -6.09 -2.17
N ALA A 207 8.17 -6.46 -2.27
CA ALA A 207 8.98 -6.84 -1.12
C ALA A 207 9.63 -5.65 -0.40
N ASN A 208 9.71 -4.48 -1.06
CA ASN A 208 10.39 -3.29 -0.56
C ASN A 208 9.93 -2.01 -1.30
N ALA A 209 10.37 -0.87 -0.79
CA ALA A 209 10.12 0.48 -1.30
C ALA A 209 10.56 0.73 -2.75
N THR A 210 11.50 -0.06 -3.27
CA THR A 210 12.10 0.13 -4.60
C THR A 210 11.57 -0.89 -5.61
N CYS A 211 10.47 -1.57 -5.29
CA CYS A 211 9.88 -2.56 -6.17
C CYS A 211 9.51 -1.94 -7.54
N PRO A 212 9.82 -2.59 -8.67
CA PRO A 212 9.49 -2.05 -10.00
C PRO A 212 7.99 -2.07 -10.34
N ASN A 213 7.18 -2.74 -9.51
CA ASN A 213 5.75 -2.94 -9.72
C ASN A 213 4.87 -1.89 -9.00
N ILE A 214 5.46 -0.91 -8.32
CA ILE A 214 4.71 0.18 -7.67
C ILE A 214 4.94 1.53 -8.32
N TYR A 215 4.00 2.44 -8.12
CA TYR A 215 4.24 3.86 -8.34
C TYR A 215 5.27 4.38 -7.33
N GLN A 216 6.45 4.72 -7.84
CA GLN A 216 7.49 5.44 -7.10
C GLN A 216 7.46 6.95 -7.38
N VAL A 217 6.94 7.32 -8.56
CA VAL A 217 6.82 8.70 -9.04
C VAL A 217 5.50 8.86 -9.79
N PRO A 218 4.91 10.07 -9.86
CA PRO A 218 3.58 10.30 -10.45
C PRO A 218 3.38 9.78 -11.88
N ASN A 219 4.46 9.63 -12.67
CA ASN A 219 4.38 9.22 -14.08
C ASN A 219 4.81 7.77 -14.35
N SER A 220 4.84 6.90 -13.33
CA SER A 220 5.36 5.51 -13.48
C SER A 220 4.40 4.54 -14.20
N HIS A 221 3.15 4.93 -14.47
CA HIS A 221 2.09 4.13 -15.13
C HIS A 221 2.09 2.63 -14.73
N LYS A 222 1.72 2.35 -13.47
CA LYS A 222 1.63 1.00 -12.87
C LYS A 222 0.20 0.57 -12.54
N THR A 223 -0.81 1.24 -13.10
CA THR A 223 -2.21 0.89 -12.89
C THR A 223 -2.59 -0.34 -13.69
N HIS A 224 -3.33 -1.23 -13.03
CA HIS A 224 -3.86 -2.46 -13.54
C HIS A 224 -5.39 -2.44 -13.46
N ASP A 225 -6.07 -3.31 -14.21
CA ASP A 225 -7.53 -3.38 -14.18
C ASP A 225 -8.05 -4.82 -14.14
N CYS A 226 -9.09 -5.03 -13.35
CA CYS A 226 -9.81 -6.31 -13.28
C CYS A 226 -11.31 -6.05 -13.46
N GLY A 227 -12.09 -7.05 -13.88
CA GLY A 227 -13.53 -6.92 -14.00
C GLY A 227 -14.27 -7.01 -12.66
N PRO A 228 -15.60 -6.91 -12.70
CA PRO A 228 -16.41 -6.54 -11.55
C PRO A 228 -16.64 -7.70 -10.56
N LEU A 229 -16.32 -8.93 -10.97
CA LEU A 229 -16.48 -10.13 -10.16
C LEU A 229 -15.16 -10.61 -9.56
N THR A 230 -14.07 -9.90 -9.84
CA THR A 230 -12.74 -10.20 -9.31
C THR A 230 -12.76 -10.27 -7.78
N ARG A 231 -11.90 -11.13 -7.24
CA ARG A 231 -11.63 -11.23 -5.81
C ARG A 231 -10.21 -10.76 -5.59
N PHE A 232 -10.06 -9.70 -4.83
CA PHE A 232 -8.76 -9.19 -4.44
C PHE A 232 -8.39 -9.70 -3.06
N VAL A 233 -7.20 -10.28 -2.93
CA VAL A 233 -6.59 -10.59 -1.63
C VAL A 233 -5.39 -9.67 -1.47
N VAL A 234 -5.46 -8.74 -0.51
CA VAL A 234 -4.41 -7.80 -0.16
C VAL A 234 -3.78 -8.25 1.15
N THR A 235 -2.55 -8.72 1.09
CA THR A 235 -1.86 -9.28 2.26
C THR A 235 -0.71 -8.38 2.69
N PHE A 236 -0.76 -7.86 3.91
CA PHE A 236 0.31 -7.08 4.52
C PHE A 236 1.32 -7.96 5.25
N CYS A 237 2.59 -7.55 5.24
CA CYS A 237 3.73 -8.30 5.75
C CYS A 237 3.78 -9.75 5.25
N TYR A 238 3.62 -9.90 3.94
CA TYR A 238 3.79 -11.19 3.28
C TYR A 238 5.22 -11.71 3.47
N VAL A 239 5.38 -12.74 4.31
CA VAL A 239 6.61 -13.54 4.45
C VAL A 239 6.64 -14.73 3.50
#